data_AF-A0A8J7R3J1-F1
#
_entry.id   AF-A0A8J7R3J1-F1
#
_cell.length_a   1.000
_cell.length_b   1.000
_cell.length_c   1.000
_cell.angle_alpha   90.00
_cell.angle_beta   90.00
_cell.angle_gamma   90.00
#
_symmetry.space_group_name_H-M   'P 1'
#
loop_
_entity.id
_entity.type
_entity.pdbx_description
1 polymer ?
#
loop_
_entity_poly.entity_id
_entity_poly.type
_entity_poly.pdbx_seq_one_letter_code
_entity_poly.pdbx_strand_id
1 'polypeptide(L)'
;MNKWQKIVFMAGLLLIEAIIMLYIVPKTNEDEINMQVRVVVDLALAMLISLALLIRENRGERKSVVRLFLICVATYIQIGYTSAFYEWSGVCLTLPIFQIVFGYAIFKLSHNITSLLVCCSNLLFSTIWANQTWGFLWFKNISNDLETVAIASLYAISGALIVLAISSIMIMKFSPKLLTSDETER
;
A
#
# COMPACT_ATOMS: atom_id res chain seq x y z
N MET A 1 -17.11 22.15 1.36
CA MET A 1 -16.48 21.23 2.34
C MET A 1 -15.16 21.85 2.79
N ASN A 2 -15.02 22.10 4.08
CA ASN A 2 -13.84 22.78 4.64
C ASN A 2 -12.60 21.88 4.54
N LYS A 3 -11.39 22.48 4.55
CA LYS A 3 -10.11 21.78 4.38
C LYS A 3 -9.99 20.50 5.22
N TRP A 4 -10.31 20.60 6.50
CA TRP A 4 -10.27 19.48 7.45
C TRP A 4 -11.21 18.35 7.08
N GLN A 5 -12.41 18.66 6.57
CA GLN A 5 -13.36 17.66 6.11
C GLN A 5 -12.84 16.89 4.88
N LYS A 6 -12.14 17.55 3.95
CA LYS A 6 -11.48 16.87 2.81
C LYS A 6 -10.39 15.90 3.27
N ILE A 7 -9.55 16.33 4.21
CA ILE A 7 -8.47 15.49 4.75
C ILE A 7 -9.03 14.27 5.47
N VAL A 8 -9.99 14.47 6.38
CA VAL A 8 -10.63 13.39 7.13
C VAL A 8 -11.34 12.41 6.19
N PHE A 9 -12.02 12.91 5.15
CA PHE A 9 -12.67 12.06 4.16
C PHE A 9 -11.66 11.17 3.42
N MET A 10 -10.55 11.73 2.93
CA MET A 10 -9.53 10.96 2.21
C MET A 10 -8.79 9.96 3.08
N ALA A 11 -8.40 10.35 4.30
CA ALA A 11 -7.79 9.43 5.25
C ALA A 11 -8.77 8.33 5.68
N GLY A 12 -10.05 8.67 5.84
CA GLY A 12 -11.13 7.72 6.11
C GLY A 12 -11.33 6.71 4.97
N LEU A 13 -11.22 7.15 3.71
CA LEU A 13 -11.30 6.26 2.55
C LEU A 13 -10.16 5.23 2.55
N LEU A 14 -8.92 5.67 2.80
CA LEU A 14 -7.78 4.76 2.94
C LEU A 14 -7.92 3.81 4.13
N LEU A 15 -8.53 4.26 5.24
CA LEU A 15 -8.79 3.41 6.40
C LEU A 15 -9.80 2.30 6.08
N ILE A 16 -10.90 2.65 5.40
CA ILE A 16 -11.91 1.67 4.97
C ILE A 16 -11.26 0.66 4.02
N GLU A 17 -10.45 1.14 3.07
CA GLU A 17 -9.70 0.30 2.15
C GLU A 17 -8.75 -0.65 2.90
N ALA A 18 -8.03 -0.17 3.92
CA ALA A 18 -7.16 -1.00 4.75
C ALA A 18 -7.93 -2.13 5.45
N ILE A 19 -9.10 -1.81 6.00
CA ILE A 19 -9.96 -2.80 6.68
C ILE A 19 -10.42 -3.87 5.69
N ILE A 20 -10.85 -3.46 4.49
CA ILE A 20 -11.27 -4.38 3.43
C ILE A 20 -10.10 -5.28 3.01
N MET A 21 -8.92 -4.71 2.78
CA MET A 21 -7.72 -5.46 2.39
C MET A 21 -7.30 -6.47 3.47
N LEU A 22 -7.33 -6.08 4.75
CA LEU A 22 -7.02 -6.98 5.88
C LEU A 22 -7.98 -8.16 6.00
N TYR A 23 -9.21 -8.04 5.49
CA TYR A 23 -10.19 -9.11 5.47
C TYR A 23 -10.07 -9.98 4.21
N ILE A 24 -9.82 -9.38 3.05
CA ILE A 24 -9.72 -10.08 1.77
C ILE A 24 -8.41 -10.83 1.62
N VAL A 25 -7.29 -10.27 2.07
CA VAL A 25 -5.98 -10.93 1.91
C VAL A 25 -5.97 -12.22 2.74
N PRO A 26 -5.65 -13.38 2.11
CA PRO A 26 -5.62 -14.67 2.80
C PRO A 26 -4.71 -14.64 4.04
N LYS A 27 -5.06 -15.46 5.03
CA LYS A 27 -4.24 -15.62 6.22
C LYS A 27 -3.11 -16.60 5.97
N THR A 28 -2.14 -16.61 6.87
CA THR A 28 -0.90 -17.36 6.68
C THR A 28 -1.06 -18.88 6.75
N ASN A 29 -2.20 -19.37 7.24
CA ASN A 29 -2.53 -20.79 7.32
C ASN A 29 -3.37 -21.28 6.13
N GLU A 30 -3.55 -20.45 5.10
CA GLU A 30 -4.24 -20.83 3.86
C GLU A 30 -3.47 -21.94 3.13
N ASP A 31 -4.17 -22.67 2.23
CA ASP A 31 -3.50 -23.61 1.35
C ASP A 31 -2.56 -22.92 0.35
N GLU A 32 -1.49 -23.61 -0.02
CA GLU A 32 -0.44 -23.05 -0.87
C GLU A 32 -0.94 -22.60 -2.24
N ILE A 33 -1.80 -23.41 -2.86
CA ILE A 33 -2.30 -23.12 -4.21
C ILE A 33 -3.14 -21.85 -4.16
N ASN A 34 -4.06 -21.75 -3.19
CA ASN A 34 -4.89 -20.57 -3.02
C ASN A 34 -4.04 -19.34 -2.68
N MET A 35 -3.04 -19.46 -1.79
CA MET A 35 -2.15 -18.34 -1.46
C MET A 35 -1.41 -17.83 -2.71
N GLN A 36 -0.81 -18.73 -3.50
CA GLN A 36 -0.08 -18.36 -4.72
C GLN A 36 -1.00 -17.72 -5.78
N VAL A 37 -2.17 -18.32 -6.02
CA VAL A 37 -3.15 -17.80 -6.99
C VAL A 37 -3.66 -16.44 -6.53
N ARG A 38 -3.97 -16.26 -5.26
CA ARG A 38 -4.47 -15.00 -4.70
C ARG A 38 -3.45 -13.88 -4.77
N VAL A 39 -2.17 -14.13 -4.44
CA VAL A 39 -1.11 -13.13 -4.60
C VAL A 39 -1.10 -12.62 -6.04
N VAL A 40 -1.06 -13.52 -7.02
CA VAL A 40 -0.95 -13.15 -8.44
C VAL A 40 -2.19 -12.40 -8.92
N VAL A 41 -3.38 -12.91 -8.61
CA VAL A 41 -4.65 -12.32 -9.05
C VAL A 41 -4.87 -10.95 -8.41
N ASP A 42 -4.66 -10.84 -7.10
CA ASP A 42 -4.93 -9.59 -6.37
C ASP A 42 -3.90 -8.51 -6.76
N LEU A 43 -2.62 -8.87 -6.99
CA LEU A 43 -1.61 -7.95 -7.52
C LEU A 43 -1.94 -7.49 -8.95
N ALA A 44 -2.34 -8.41 -9.83
CA ALA A 44 -2.71 -8.07 -11.20
C ALA A 44 -3.92 -7.11 -11.22
N LEU A 45 -4.93 -7.38 -10.41
CA LEU A 45 -6.11 -6.53 -10.28
C LEU A 45 -5.75 -5.14 -9.73
N ALA A 46 -4.96 -5.07 -8.66
CA ALA A 46 -4.51 -3.81 -8.08
C ALA A 46 -3.73 -2.96 -9.09
N MET A 47 -2.81 -3.58 -9.85
CA MET A 47 -2.06 -2.89 -10.90
C MET A 47 -2.95 -2.38 -12.03
N LEU A 48 -3.93 -3.17 -12.49
CA LEU A 48 -4.85 -2.77 -13.56
C LEU A 48 -5.73 -1.60 -13.13
N ILE A 49 -6.29 -1.64 -11.92
CA ILE A 49 -7.09 -0.54 -11.35
C ILE A 49 -6.23 0.71 -11.24
N SER A 50 -5.01 0.58 -10.71
CA SER A 50 -4.08 1.69 -10.54
C SER A 50 -3.71 2.34 -11.87
N LEU A 51 -3.40 1.53 -12.89
CA LEU A 51 -3.10 2.02 -14.23
C LEU A 51 -4.29 2.76 -14.83
N ALA A 52 -5.50 2.20 -14.72
CA ALA A 52 -6.71 2.82 -15.24
C ALA A 52 -6.99 4.18 -14.59
N LEU A 53 -6.84 4.28 -13.26
CA LEU A 53 -7.01 5.53 -12.52
C LEU A 53 -5.93 6.56 -12.89
N LEU A 54 -4.67 6.15 -12.98
CA LEU A 54 -3.56 7.04 -13.35
C LEU A 54 -3.72 7.59 -14.77
N ILE A 55 -4.12 6.75 -15.74
CA ILE A 55 -4.40 7.17 -17.13
C ILE A 55 -5.58 8.15 -17.17
N ARG A 56 -6.65 7.85 -16.43
CA ARG A 56 -7.85 8.70 -16.39
C ARG A 56 -7.54 10.09 -15.85
N GLU A 57 -6.75 10.15 -14.78
CA GLU A 57 -6.50 11.40 -14.07
C GLU A 57 -5.41 12.24 -14.75
N ASN A 58 -4.33 11.64 -15.24
CA ASN A 58 -3.20 12.37 -15.84
C ASN A 58 -3.31 12.41 -17.37
N ARG A 59 -4.52 12.60 -17.91
CA ARG A 59 -4.76 12.67 -19.36
C ARG A 59 -3.91 13.76 -19.99
N GLY A 60 -3.03 13.36 -20.92
CA GLY A 60 -2.11 14.26 -21.61
C GLY A 60 -0.66 14.18 -21.12
N GLU A 61 -0.41 13.67 -19.90
CA GLU A 61 0.94 13.58 -19.32
C GLU A 61 1.43 12.13 -19.21
N ARG A 62 1.69 11.49 -20.36
CA ARG A 62 2.15 10.08 -20.40
C ARG A 62 3.37 9.81 -19.52
N LYS A 63 4.30 10.77 -19.44
CA LYS A 63 5.52 10.66 -18.61
C LYS A 63 5.21 10.59 -17.11
N SER A 64 4.20 11.32 -16.66
CA SER A 64 3.73 11.30 -15.26
C SER A 64 3.07 9.96 -14.94
N VAL A 65 2.18 9.48 -15.82
CA VAL A 65 1.52 8.16 -15.70
C VAL A 65 2.55 7.04 -15.54
N VAL A 66 3.52 6.96 -16.44
CA VAL A 66 4.56 5.91 -16.40
C VAL A 66 5.36 5.99 -15.11
N ARG A 67 5.79 7.19 -14.70
CA ARG A 67 6.57 7.37 -13.47
C ARG A 67 5.79 6.93 -12.23
N LEU A 68 4.52 7.33 -12.11
CA LEU A 68 3.67 6.98 -10.97
C LEU A 68 3.35 5.49 -10.95
N PHE A 69 3.09 4.91 -12.12
CA PHE A 69 2.86 3.47 -12.26
C PHE A 69 4.10 2.66 -11.86
N LEU A 70 5.30 3.10 -12.27
CA LEU A 70 6.55 2.46 -11.85
C LEU A 70 6.76 2.48 -10.33
N ILE A 71 6.35 3.56 -9.65
CA ILE A 71 6.39 3.60 -8.17
C ILE A 71 5.41 2.59 -7.58
N CYS A 72 4.18 2.51 -8.11
CA CYS A 72 3.20 1.51 -7.66
C CYS A 72 3.77 0.09 -7.82
N VAL A 73 4.35 -0.22 -8.98
CA VAL A 73 5.04 -1.50 -9.21
C VAL A 73 6.18 -1.72 -8.21
N ALA A 74 7.00 -0.69 -7.96
CA ALA A 74 8.12 -0.78 -7.03
C ALA A 74 7.70 -1.09 -5.58
N THR A 75 6.52 -0.64 -5.13
CA THR A 75 6.05 -0.98 -3.78
C THR A 75 5.87 -2.49 -3.55
N TYR A 76 5.60 -3.26 -4.61
CA TYR A 76 5.47 -4.72 -4.54
C TYR A 76 6.80 -5.45 -4.34
N ILE A 77 7.94 -4.76 -4.49
CA ILE A 77 9.26 -5.32 -4.15
C ILE A 77 9.29 -5.76 -2.67
N GLN A 78 8.49 -5.13 -1.79
CA GLN A 78 8.34 -5.54 -0.40
C GLN A 78 7.90 -7.00 -0.25
N ILE A 79 6.99 -7.47 -1.12
CA ILE A 79 6.52 -8.86 -1.12
C ILE A 79 7.66 -9.79 -1.51
N GLY A 80 8.37 -9.46 -2.60
CA GLY A 80 9.53 -10.25 -3.03
C GLY A 80 10.65 -10.28 -1.98
N TYR A 81 10.89 -9.15 -1.30
CA TYR A 81 11.85 -9.04 -0.21
C TYR A 81 11.46 -9.95 0.97
N THR A 82 10.22 -9.89 1.44
CA THR A 82 9.80 -10.75 2.55
C THR A 82 9.75 -12.23 2.16
N SER A 83 9.44 -12.54 0.90
CA SER A 83 9.52 -13.92 0.40
C SER A 83 10.95 -14.44 0.32
N ALA A 84 11.91 -13.62 -0.09
CA ALA A 84 13.30 -14.05 -0.24
C ALA A 84 14.03 -14.21 1.10
N PHE A 85 13.69 -13.37 2.07
CA PHE A 85 14.34 -13.31 3.39
C PHE A 85 13.44 -13.84 4.51
N TYR A 86 12.47 -14.70 4.19
CA TYR A 86 11.46 -15.14 5.15
C TYR A 86 12.05 -15.85 6.37
N GLU A 87 13.15 -16.59 6.18
CA GLU A 87 13.86 -17.32 7.25
C GLU A 87 14.50 -16.39 8.29
N TRP A 88 14.69 -15.11 7.96
CA TRP A 88 15.18 -14.13 8.91
C TRP A 88 14.02 -13.60 9.75
N SER A 89 13.97 -14.00 11.03
CA SER A 89 12.91 -13.60 11.97
C SER A 89 12.68 -12.09 12.08
N GLY A 90 13.69 -11.27 11.77
CA GLY A 90 13.62 -9.82 11.81
C GLY A 90 13.14 -9.15 10.51
N VAL A 91 12.87 -9.89 9.44
CA VAL A 91 12.59 -9.29 8.11
C VAL A 91 11.40 -8.32 8.15
N CYS A 92 10.32 -8.67 8.86
CA CYS A 92 9.15 -7.80 8.99
C CYS A 92 9.43 -6.51 9.78
N LEU A 93 10.39 -6.51 10.69
CA LEU A 93 10.80 -5.31 11.44
C LEU A 93 11.53 -4.29 10.56
N THR A 94 11.99 -4.71 9.37
CA THR A 94 12.64 -3.82 8.39
C THR A 94 11.66 -3.20 7.39
N LEU A 95 10.43 -3.72 7.28
CA LEU A 95 9.39 -3.20 6.38
C LEU A 95 9.04 -1.71 6.60
N PRO A 96 9.04 -1.17 7.84
CA PRO A 96 8.83 0.26 8.05
C PRO A 96 9.81 1.15 7.28
N ILE A 97 11.03 0.68 7.00
CA ILE A 97 12.01 1.42 6.20
C ILE A 97 11.49 1.57 4.76
N PHE A 98 10.97 0.49 4.16
CA PHE A 98 10.36 0.55 2.83
C PHE A 98 9.15 1.48 2.79
N GLN A 99 8.30 1.47 3.82
CA GLN A 99 7.13 2.34 3.92
C GLN A 99 7.52 3.83 3.94
N ILE A 100 8.58 4.17 4.67
CA ILE A 100 9.12 5.54 4.71
C ILE A 100 9.72 5.94 3.37
N VAL A 101 10.55 5.07 2.77
CA VAL A 101 11.22 5.34 1.49
C VAL A 101 10.20 5.50 0.36
N PHE A 102 9.27 4.55 0.22
CA PHE A 102 8.22 4.63 -0.79
C PHE A 102 7.24 5.76 -0.50
N GLY A 103 6.85 5.97 0.76
CA GLY A 103 6.01 7.11 1.14
C GLY A 103 6.64 8.44 0.71
N TYR A 104 7.94 8.63 0.96
CA TYR A 104 8.65 9.83 0.50
C TYR A 104 8.69 9.94 -1.02
N ALA A 105 8.98 8.85 -1.73
CA ALA A 105 9.01 8.84 -3.20
C ALA A 105 7.64 9.20 -3.79
N ILE A 106 6.57 8.62 -3.24
CA ILE A 106 5.18 8.91 -3.60
C ILE A 106 4.88 10.39 -3.39
N PHE A 107 5.14 10.93 -2.19
CA PHE A 107 4.90 12.35 -1.89
C PHE A 107 5.59 13.30 -2.88
N LYS A 108 6.84 12.99 -3.24
CA LYS A 108 7.65 13.84 -4.11
C LYS A 108 7.21 13.79 -5.57
N LEU A 109 6.68 12.65 -6.02
CA LEU A 109 6.39 12.39 -7.44
C LEU A 109 4.91 12.56 -7.78
N SER A 110 4.01 12.56 -6.79
CA SER A 110 2.59 12.85 -7.00
C SER A 110 2.35 14.35 -7.27
N HIS A 111 1.69 14.65 -8.38
CA HIS A 111 1.33 16.01 -8.79
C HIS A 111 -0.12 16.39 -8.47
N ASN A 112 -0.98 15.39 -8.23
CA ASN A 112 -2.37 15.57 -7.83
C ASN A 112 -2.74 14.62 -6.68
N ILE A 113 -3.85 14.94 -6.02
CA ILE A 113 -4.32 14.20 -4.85
C ILE A 113 -4.79 12.79 -5.22
N THR A 114 -5.40 12.61 -6.39
CA THR A 114 -5.88 11.31 -6.86
C THR A 114 -4.72 10.35 -7.09
N SER A 115 -3.64 10.77 -7.77
CA SER A 115 -2.47 9.89 -7.95
C SER A 115 -1.74 9.62 -6.64
N LEU A 116 -1.73 10.59 -5.71
CA LEU A 116 -1.22 10.37 -4.36
C LEU A 116 -1.98 9.22 -3.69
N LEU A 117 -3.32 9.27 -3.71
CA LEU A 117 -4.17 8.25 -3.12
C LEU A 117 -3.99 6.88 -3.79
N VAL A 118 -3.89 6.82 -5.12
CA VAL A 118 -3.62 5.56 -5.85
C VAL A 118 -2.29 4.96 -5.40
N CYS A 119 -1.24 5.77 -5.28
CA CYS A 119 0.06 5.28 -4.84
C CYS A 119 0.05 4.84 -3.36
N CYS A 120 -0.64 5.59 -2.49
CA CYS A 120 -0.83 5.21 -1.08
C CYS A 120 -1.58 3.88 -0.93
N SER A 121 -2.63 3.67 -1.73
CA SER A 121 -3.39 2.42 -1.79
C SER A 121 -2.47 1.24 -2.19
N ASN A 122 -1.62 1.40 -3.21
CA ASN A 122 -0.64 0.35 -3.57
C ASN A 122 0.38 0.09 -2.46
N LEU A 123 0.85 1.14 -1.77
CA LEU A 123 1.78 0.98 -0.65
C LEU A 123 1.12 0.23 0.53
N LEU A 124 -0.14 0.52 0.80
CA LEU A 124 -0.95 -0.13 1.84
C LEU A 124 -1.16 -1.62 1.50
N PHE A 125 -1.60 -1.88 0.27
CA PHE A 125 -1.86 -3.22 -0.23
C PHE A 125 -0.59 -4.08 -0.25
N SER A 126 0.51 -3.56 -0.78
CA SER A 126 1.81 -4.25 -0.79
C SER A 126 2.33 -4.53 0.62
N THR A 127 2.09 -3.62 1.57
CA THR A 127 2.47 -3.81 2.99
C THR A 127 1.71 -4.97 3.63
N ILE A 128 0.40 -5.05 3.42
CA ILE A 128 -0.42 -6.13 3.97
C ILE A 128 0.02 -7.47 3.37
N TRP A 129 0.17 -7.52 2.05
CA TRP A 129 0.64 -8.72 1.36
C TRP A 129 2.04 -9.14 1.77
N ALA A 130 2.98 -8.22 1.96
CA ALA A 130 4.34 -8.55 2.35
C ALA A 130 4.39 -9.26 3.71
N ASN A 131 3.59 -8.79 4.67
CA ASN A 131 3.49 -9.41 6.00
C ASN A 131 2.77 -10.76 5.98
N GLN A 132 1.68 -10.89 5.22
CA GLN A 132 0.95 -12.16 5.10
C GLN A 132 1.77 -13.22 4.33
N THR A 133 2.50 -12.80 3.30
CA THR A 133 3.38 -13.72 2.53
C THR A 133 4.56 -14.19 3.37
N TRP A 134 5.18 -13.30 4.14
CA TRP A 134 6.20 -13.69 5.13
C TRP A 134 5.67 -14.74 6.09
N GLY A 135 4.54 -14.44 6.74
CA GLY A 135 3.98 -15.31 7.75
C GLY A 135 3.52 -16.65 7.18
N PHE A 136 3.02 -16.68 5.95
CA PHE A 136 2.68 -17.92 5.24
C PHE A 136 3.92 -18.80 5.03
N LEU A 137 5.02 -18.24 4.54
CA LEU A 137 6.26 -19.00 4.32
C LEU A 137 6.88 -19.47 5.64
N TRP A 138 6.85 -18.63 6.68
CA TRP A 138 7.28 -19.01 8.03
C TRP A 138 6.42 -20.13 8.61
N PHE A 139 5.10 -20.00 8.50
CA PHE A 139 4.14 -20.99 8.98
C PHE A 139 4.38 -22.34 8.31
N LYS A 140 4.52 -22.35 6.98
CA LYS A 140 4.68 -23.57 6.21
C LYS A 140 6.03 -24.29 6.46
N ASN A 141 7.12 -23.53 6.60
CA ASN A 141 8.46 -24.10 6.58
C ASN A 141 9.13 -24.20 7.96
N ILE A 142 8.64 -23.49 8.98
CA ILE A 142 9.33 -23.36 10.27
C ILE A 142 8.46 -23.82 11.46
N SER A 143 7.27 -23.24 11.63
CA SER A 143 6.59 -23.29 12.94
C SER A 143 5.20 -23.94 12.93
N ASN A 144 4.45 -23.85 11.83
CA ASN A 144 3.13 -24.46 11.61
C ASN A 144 2.15 -24.36 12.81
N ASP A 145 2.12 -23.21 13.47
CA ASP A 145 1.37 -22.95 14.70
C ASP A 145 0.53 -21.67 14.61
N LEU A 146 -0.49 -21.57 15.48
CA LEU A 146 -1.41 -20.41 15.49
C LEU A 146 -0.75 -19.11 15.95
N GLU A 147 0.35 -19.17 16.72
CA GLU A 147 1.08 -17.97 17.14
C GLU A 147 1.68 -17.26 15.93
N THR A 148 2.26 -18.03 14.98
CA THR A 148 2.75 -17.49 13.71
C THR A 148 1.66 -16.75 12.94
N VAL A 149 0.45 -17.32 12.86
CA VAL A 149 -0.70 -16.69 12.17
C VAL A 149 -1.09 -15.37 12.85
N ALA A 150 -1.12 -15.37 14.18
CA ALA A 150 -1.44 -14.18 14.96
C ALA A 150 -0.36 -13.09 14.81
N ILE A 151 0.92 -13.46 14.90
CA ILE A 151 2.06 -12.53 14.77
C ILE A 151 2.09 -11.89 13.38
N ALA A 152 1.94 -12.67 12.31
CA ALA A 152 1.92 -12.13 10.95
C ALA A 152 0.72 -11.21 10.70
N SER A 153 -0.45 -11.55 11.26
CA SER A 153 -1.63 -10.68 11.20
C SER A 153 -1.42 -9.37 11.98
N LEU A 154 -0.79 -9.43 13.15
CA LEU A 154 -0.42 -8.24 13.91
C LEU A 154 0.55 -7.35 13.13
N TYR A 155 1.59 -7.93 12.51
CA TYR A 155 2.51 -7.15 11.68
C TYR A 155 1.83 -6.53 10.46
N ALA A 156 0.89 -7.23 9.81
CA ALA A 156 0.11 -6.66 8.72
C ALA A 156 -0.73 -5.45 9.18
N ILE A 157 -1.36 -5.54 10.35
CA ILE A 157 -2.12 -4.42 10.95
C ILE A 157 -1.19 -3.26 11.31
N SER A 158 -0.07 -3.53 12.01
CA SER A 158 0.91 -2.51 12.37
C SER A 158 1.48 -1.82 11.14
N GLY A 159 1.83 -2.58 10.10
CA GLY A 159 2.30 -2.02 8.83
C GLY A 159 1.24 -1.14 8.16
N ALA A 160 -0.02 -1.59 8.11
CA ALA A 160 -1.11 -0.80 7.56
C ALA A 160 -1.30 0.54 8.33
N LEU A 161 -1.21 0.52 9.66
CA LEU A 161 -1.29 1.73 10.48
C LEU A 161 -0.14 2.71 10.19
N ILE A 162 1.09 2.21 9.99
CA ILE A 162 2.23 3.06 9.63
C ILE A 162 1.99 3.70 8.26
N VAL A 163 1.54 2.93 7.27
CA VAL A 163 1.23 3.47 5.93
C VAL A 163 0.10 4.49 6.00
N LEU A 164 -0.94 4.25 6.79
CA LEU A 164 -2.03 5.21 7.00
C LEU A 164 -1.55 6.51 7.66
N ALA A 165 -0.64 6.42 8.64
CA ALA A 165 -0.06 7.60 9.27
C ALA A 165 0.77 8.41 8.27
N ILE A 166 1.65 7.75 7.51
CA ILE A 166 2.46 8.39 6.46
C ILE A 166 1.54 9.03 5.40
N SER A 167 0.53 8.30 4.93
CA SER A 167 -0.44 8.77 3.94
C SER A 167 -1.22 9.99 4.43
N SER A 168 -1.66 9.99 5.69
CA SER A 168 -2.36 11.11 6.30
C SER A 168 -1.49 12.36 6.36
N ILE A 169 -0.22 12.22 6.76
CA ILE A 169 0.76 13.31 6.77
C ILE A 169 0.96 13.87 5.36
N MET A 170 1.10 13.00 4.36
CA MET A 170 1.25 13.41 2.96
C MET A 170 0.03 14.19 2.47
N ILE A 171 -1.19 13.68 2.72
CA ILE A 171 -2.45 14.35 2.36
C ILE A 171 -2.57 15.72 3.02
N MET A 172 -2.23 15.82 4.32
CA MET A 172 -2.22 17.09 5.05
C MET A 172 -1.25 18.10 4.43
N LYS A 173 -0.06 17.66 4.01
CA LYS A 173 0.94 18.52 3.34
C LYS A 173 0.58 18.85 1.89
N PHE A 174 -0.20 18.00 1.22
CA PHE A 174 -0.65 18.22 -0.15
C PHE A 174 -1.83 19.21 -0.23
N SER A 175 -2.71 19.20 0.77
CA SER A 175 -3.93 20.02 0.81
C SER A 175 -3.75 21.55 0.65
N PRO A 176 -2.69 22.22 1.16
CA PRO A 176 -2.44 23.64 0.91
C PRO A 176 -2.20 23.97 -0.57
N LYS A 177 -1.58 23.06 -1.33
CA LYS A 177 -1.35 23.23 -2.79
C LYS A 177 -2.66 23.16 -3.57
N LEU A 178 -3.62 22.38 -3.08
CA LEU A 178 -4.94 22.23 -3.71
C LEU A 178 -5.83 23.47 -3.50
N LEU A 179 -5.69 24.16 -2.37
CA LEU A 179 -6.48 25.35 -2.04
C LEU A 179 -5.98 26.59 -2.79
N THR A 180 -4.67 26.68 -3.03
CA THR A 180 -4.06 27.80 -3.76
C THR A 180 -4.30 27.72 -5.27
N SER A 181 -4.45 26.52 -5.85
CA SER A 181 -4.89 26.35 -7.24
C SER A 181 -6.36 26.73 -7.44
N ASP A 182 -7.25 26.35 -6.51
CA ASP A 182 -8.68 26.70 -6.57
C ASP A 182 -8.92 28.22 -6.48
N GLU A 183 -8.03 28.97 -5.82
CA GLU A 183 -8.12 30.44 -5.69
C GLU A 183 -7.59 31.19 -6.91
N THR A 184 -6.73 30.58 -7.73
CA THR A 184 -6.15 31.20 -8.93
C THR A 184 -6.95 30.95 -10.21
N GLU A 185 -7.89 30.00 -10.18
CA GLU A 185 -8.85 29.73 -11.27
C GLU A 185 -10.21 30.45 -11.10
N ARG A 186 -10.37 31.29 -10.07
CA ARG A 186 -11.52 32.19 -9.87
C ARG A 186 -11.17 33.64 -10.19
#